data_AF-A0A940SIT7-F1
#
_entry.id   AF-A0A940SIT7-F1
#
_cell.length_a   1.000
_cell.length_b   1.000
_cell.length_c   1.000
_cell.angle_alpha   90.00
_cell.angle_beta   90.00
_cell.angle_gamma   90.00
#
_symmetry.space_group_name_H-M   'P 1'
#
loop_
_entity.id
_entity.type
_entity.pdbx_description
1 polymer ?
#
loop_
_entity_poly.entity_id
_entity_poly.type
_entity_poly.pdbx_seq_one_letter_code
_entity_poly.pdbx_strand_id
1 'polypeptide(L)' 'MKINTYLIQFALTLIIIFGGTLLLKYIKTSEIYIDQLIGTIIGIIILISSTLWRIRAKHS' A
#
# COMPACT_ATOMS: atom_id res chain seq x y z
N MET A 1 9.26 16.21 -7.29
CA MET A 1 10.19 15.18 -6.79
C MET A 1 9.85 13.82 -7.40
N LYS A 2 10.63 13.34 -8.38
CA LYS A 2 10.36 12.06 -9.08
C LYS A 2 10.31 10.86 -8.13
N ILE A 3 11.13 10.85 -7.08
CA ILE A 3 11.15 9.80 -6.03
C ILE A 3 9.79 9.58 -5.34
N ASN A 4 9.04 10.66 -5.07
CA ASN A 4 7.75 10.54 -4.40
C ASN A 4 6.70 9.84 -5.30
N THR A 5 6.77 10.08 -6.62
CA THR A 5 5.90 9.39 -7.58
C THR A 5 6.17 7.89 -7.62
N TYR A 6 7.44 7.47 -7.60
CA TYR A 6 7.80 6.05 -7.58
C TYR A 6 7.40 5.36 -6.26
N LEU A 7 7.54 6.05 -5.12
CA LEU A 7 7.10 5.53 -3.82
C LEU A 7 5.57 5.34 -3.75
N ILE A 8 4.80 6.29 -4.29
CA ILE A 8 3.34 6.17 -4.39
C ILE A 8 2.96 5.01 -5.31
N GLN A 9 3.60 4.88 -6.47
CA GLN A 9 3.35 3.75 -7.39
C GLN A 9 3.68 2.41 -6.72
N PHE A 10 4.83 2.31 -6.06
CA PHE A 10 5.23 1.11 -5.34
C PHE A 10 4.24 0.74 -4.23
N ALA A 11 3.79 1.73 -3.45
CA ALA A 11 2.78 1.52 -2.41
C ALA A 11 1.46 1.01 -2.98
N LEU A 12 1.00 1.58 -4.12
CA LEU A 12 -0.19 1.10 -4.81
C LEU A 12 -0.01 -0.34 -5.32
N THR A 13 1.15 -0.68 -5.89
CA THR A 13 1.45 -2.05 -6.33
C THR A 13 1.41 -3.03 -5.15
N LEU A 14 1.98 -2.67 -3.99
CA LEU A 14 1.91 -3.50 -2.79
C LEU A 14 0.46 -3.71 -2.33
N ILE A 15 -0.35 -2.64 -2.27
CA ILE A 15 -1.75 -2.73 -1.86
C ILE A 15 -2.56 -3.60 -2.84
N ILE A 16 -2.32 -3.49 -4.15
CA ILE A 16 -3.01 -4.30 -5.15
C ILE A 16 -2.63 -5.78 -5.03
N ILE A 17 -1.33 -6.08 -4.92
CA ILE A 17 -0.86 -7.48 -4.86
C ILE A 17 -1.26 -8.10 -3.52
N PHE A 18 -0.90 -7.49 -2.39
CA PHE A 18 -1.16 -8.07 -1.08
C PHE A 18 -2.63 -7.95 -0.68
N GLY A 19 -3.24 -6.78 -0.86
CA GLY A 19 -4.64 -6.54 -0.52
C GLY A 19 -5.59 -7.26 -1.47
N GLY A 20 -5.30 -7.27 -2.77
CA GLY A 20 -6.08 -8.03 -3.75
C GLY A 20 -6.03 -9.53 -3.50
N THR A 21 -4.84 -10.07 -3.20
CA THR A 21 -4.73 -11.51 -2.88
C THR A 21 -5.40 -11.85 -1.55
N LEU A 22 -5.30 -10.97 -0.54
CA LEU A 22 -6.02 -11.12 0.73
C LEU A 22 -7.53 -11.18 0.52
N LEU A 23 -8.09 -10.27 -0.28
CA LEU A 23 -9.52 -10.23 -0.61
C LEU A 23 -9.98 -11.50 -1.34
N LEU A 24 -9.25 -11.90 -2.38
CA LEU A 24 -9.58 -13.09 -3.16
C LEU A 24 -9.50 -14.37 -2.33
N LYS A 25 -8.47 -14.51 -1.48
CA LYS A 25 -8.35 -15.64 -0.57
C LYS A 25 -9.44 -15.62 0.49
N TYR A 26 -9.70 -14.47 1.11
CA TYR A 26 -10.73 -14.35 2.13
C TYR A 26 -12.11 -14.77 1.59
N ILE A 27 -12.46 -14.35 0.37
CA ILE A 27 -13.72 -14.77 -0.28
C ILE A 27 -13.75 -16.29 -0.55
N LYS A 28 -12.60 -16.88 -0.91
CA LYS A 28 -12.52 -18.29 -1.33
C LYS A 28 -12.41 -19.28 -0.18
N THR A 29 -11.61 -18.96 0.85
CA THR A 29 -11.28 -19.88 1.94
C THR A 29 -11.81 -19.42 3.29
N SER A 30 -12.36 -18.21 3.40
CA SER A 30 -12.76 -17.58 4.66
C SER A 30 -11.62 -17.45 5.68
N GLU A 31 -10.37 -17.60 5.24
CA GLU A 31 -9.17 -17.49 6.05
C GLU A 31 -8.45 -16.18 5.80
N ILE A 32 -7.93 -15.58 6.87
CA ILE A 32 -7.13 -14.37 6.80
C ILE A 32 -5.65 -14.75 6.89
N TYR A 33 -4.92 -14.49 5.81
CA TYR A 33 -3.48 -14.72 5.73
C TYR A 33 -2.75 -13.52 6.33
N ILE A 34 -2.13 -13.72 7.49
CA ILE A 34 -1.45 -12.67 8.25
C ILE A 34 -0.30 -12.06 7.44
N ASP A 35 0.41 -12.86 6.65
CA ASP A 35 1.44 -12.39 5.72
C ASP A 35 0.91 -11.36 4.71
N GLN A 36 -0.27 -11.62 4.14
CA GLN A 36 -0.91 -10.71 3.21
C GLN A 36 -1.51 -9.48 3.89
N LEU A 37 -1.98 -9.63 5.13
CA LEU A 37 -2.46 -8.51 5.94
C LEU A 37 -1.31 -7.53 6.25
N ILE A 38 -0.17 -8.06 6.70
CA ILE A 38 1.04 -7.27 6.99
C ILE A 38 1.52 -6.54 5.72
N GLY A 39 1.61 -7.24 4.59
CA GLY A 39 2.01 -6.63 3.31
C GLY A 39 1.08 -5.50 2.87
N THR A 40 -0.22 -5.65 3.09
CA THR A 40 -1.23 -4.62 2.80
C THR A 40 -1.05 -3.40 3.71
N ILE A 41 -0.86 -3.62 5.01
CA ILE A 41 -0.65 -2.54 5.99
C ILE A 41 0.63 -1.76 5.67
N ILE A 42 1.73 -2.44 5.34
CA ILE A 42 2.98 -1.79 4.94
C ILE A 42 2.75 -0.92 3.70
N GLY A 43 2.04 -1.43 2.68
CA GLY A 43 1.68 -0.64 1.50
C GLY A 43 0.89 0.63 1.85
N ILE A 44 -0.10 0.53 2.75
CA ILE A 44 -0.89 1.68 3.22
C ILE A 44 -0.01 2.70 3.95
N ILE A 45 0.88 2.26 4.83
CA ILE A 45 1.80 3.16 5.57
C ILE A 45 2.68 3.93 4.58
N ILE A 46 3.30 3.24 3.61
CA ILE A 46 4.16 3.88 2.61
C ILE A 46 3.34 4.89 1.79
N LEU A 47 2.10 4.54 1.42
CA LEU A 47 1.23 5.45 0.66
C LEU A 47 0.94 6.72 1.47
N ILE A 48 0.53 6.59 2.74
CA ILE A 48 0.21 7.72 3.61
C ILE A 48 1.45 8.60 3.81
N SER A 49 2.59 8.02 4.20
CA SER A 49 3.84 8.75 4.43
C SER A 49 4.31 9.49 3.17
N SER A 50 4.25 8.84 2.00
CA SER A 50 4.66 9.45 0.72
C SER A 50 3.73 10.60 0.32
N THR A 51 2.42 10.42 0.52
CA THR A 51 1.42 11.44 0.19
C THR A 51 1.52 12.64 1.13
N LEU A 52 1.73 12.42 2.43
CA LEU A 52 1.97 13.49 3.41
C LEU A 52 3.23 14.28 3.09
N TRP A 53 4.32 13.60 2.70
CA TRP A 53 5.53 14.28 2.23
C TRP A 53 5.23 15.09 0.97
N ARG A 54 4.46 14.55 0.01
CA ARG A 54 4.13 15.28 -1.23
C ARG A 54 3.39 16.59 -0.94
N ILE A 55 2.47 16.54 0.01
CA ILE A 55 1.69 17.71 0.41
C ILE A 55 2.59 18.74 1.09
N ARG A 56 3.42 18.32 2.06
CA ARG A 56 4.37 19.22 2.74
C ARG A 56 5.38 19.85 1.79
N ALA A 57 5.95 19.07 0.87
CA ALA A 57 6.92 19.56 -0.12
C ALA A 57 6.31 20.46 -1.19
N LYS A 58 4.97 20.47 -1.34
CA LYS A 58 4.26 21.39 -2.24
C LYS A 58 3.89 22.72 -1.55
N HIS A 59 3.93 22.74 -0.21
CA HIS A 59 3.48 23.87 0.63
C HIS A 59 4.65 24.65 1.26
N SER A 60 5.89 24.28 0.93
CA SER A 60 7.14 24.97 1.28
C SER A 60 7.80 25.49 0.01
#